data_AF-A0A0Q7I5Y1-F1
#
_entry.id   AF-A0A0Q7I5Y1-F1
#
_cell.length_a   1.000
_cell.length_b   1.000
_cell.length_c   1.000
_cell.angle_alpha   90.00
_cell.angle_beta   90.00
_cell.angle_gamma   90.00
#
_symmetry.space_group_name_H-M   'P 1'
#
loop_
_entity.id
_entity.type
_entity.pdbx_description
1 polymer ?
#
loop_
_entity_poly.entity_id
_entity_poly.type
_entity_poly.pdbx_seq_one_letter_code
_entity_poly.pdbx_strand_id
1 'polypeptide(L)' 'MTIEELTPEAVALLRSLVNNSHAIEDGPLLDLLRADRLVMGSPSKTHITASGKRLLAQYEAARD' A
#
# COMPACT_ATOMS: atom_id res chain seq x y z
N MET A 1 -5.91 -5.00 -7.25
CA MET A 1 -4.80 -5.78 -6.68
C MET A 1 -5.29 -6.93 -5.82
N THR A 2 -4.79 -8.12 -6.09
CA THR A 2 -4.84 -9.32 -5.23
C THR A 2 -3.48 -9.55 -4.52
N ILE A 3 -3.40 -10.59 -3.68
CA ILE A 3 -2.15 -10.96 -2.98
C ILE A 3 -1.06 -11.40 -3.98
N GLU A 4 -1.45 -12.05 -5.08
CA GLU A 4 -0.51 -12.56 -6.10
C GLU A 4 0.07 -11.42 -6.96
N GLU A 5 -0.64 -10.30 -7.05
CA GLU A 5 -0.24 -9.10 -7.80
C GLU A 5 0.58 -8.12 -6.97
N LEU A 6 0.71 -8.35 -5.65
CA LEU A 6 1.49 -7.48 -4.76
C LEU A 6 2.97 -7.66 -5.02
N THR A 7 3.57 -6.68 -5.70
CA THR A 7 5.03 -6.64 -5.89
C THR A 7 5.76 -6.35 -4.57
N PRO A 8 7.04 -6.73 -4.44
CA PRO A 8 7.84 -6.41 -3.25
C PRO A 8 7.86 -4.90 -2.93
N GLU A 9 7.90 -4.04 -3.95
CA GLU A 9 7.90 -2.59 -3.82
C GLU A 9 6.56 -2.08 -3.28
N ALA A 10 5.44 -2.62 -3.80
CA ALA A 10 4.10 -2.31 -3.29
C ALA A 10 3.96 -2.69 -1.82
N VAL A 11 4.47 -3.86 -1.44
CA VAL A 11 4.49 -4.33 -0.04
C VAL A 11 5.35 -3.42 0.84
N ALA A 12 6.55 -3.05 0.39
CA ALA A 12 7.45 -2.16 1.13
C ALA A 12 6.79 -0.79 1.38
N LEU A 13 6.10 -0.24 0.37
CA LEU A 13 5.37 1.01 0.46
C LEU A 13 4.16 0.91 1.41
N LEU A 14 3.36 -0.16 1.31
CA LEU A 14 2.25 -0.37 2.24
C LEU A 14 2.76 -0.51 3.68
N ARG A 15 3.85 -1.24 3.91
CA ARG A 15 4.50 -1.38 5.23
C ARG A 15 4.99 -0.03 5.76
N SER A 16 5.64 0.80 4.94
CA SER A 16 6.14 2.10 5.40
C SER A 16 5.00 3.03 5.84
N LEU A 17 3.81 2.88 5.24
CA LEU A 17 2.61 3.62 5.60
C LEU A 17 1.88 3.07 6.83
N VAL A 18 2.19 1.84 7.27
CA VAL A 18 1.63 1.28 8.51
C VAL A 18 2.16 2.10 9.68
N ASN A 19 1.24 2.69 10.44
CA ASN A 19 1.49 3.55 11.61
C ASN A 19 2.11 4.93 11.33
N ASN A 20 2.53 5.24 10.10
CA ASN A 20 3.04 6.57 9.77
C ASN A 20 2.67 7.04 8.35
N SER A 21 1.79 8.03 8.27
CA SER A 21 1.50 8.71 7.01
C SER A 21 2.63 9.66 6.64
N HIS A 22 3.16 9.54 5.43
CA HIS A 22 4.27 10.38 4.96
C HIS A 22 4.12 10.70 3.46
N ALA A 23 4.99 11.58 2.98
CA ALA A 23 5.06 11.90 1.57
C ALA A 23 5.62 10.71 0.79
N ILE A 24 5.00 10.39 -0.33
CA ILE A 24 5.48 9.38 -1.26
C ILE A 24 5.62 10.06 -2.61
N GLU A 25 6.75 9.82 -3.27
CA GLU A 25 6.98 10.30 -4.63
C GLU A 25 5.85 9.82 -5.54
N ASP A 26 5.26 10.73 -6.31
CA ASP A 26 4.25 10.35 -7.28
C ASP A 26 4.88 9.44 -8.34
N GLY A 27 4.12 8.42 -8.72
CA GLY A 27 4.59 7.44 -9.68
C GLY A 27 3.54 6.36 -9.94
N PRO A 28 3.78 5.53 -10.97
CA PRO A 28 2.82 4.54 -11.43
C PRO A 28 2.40 3.57 -10.32
N LEU A 29 3.32 3.22 -9.41
CA LEU A 29 3.00 2.36 -8.26
C LEU A 29 2.00 3.03 -7.30
N LEU A 30 2.21 4.31 -6.97
CA LEU A 30 1.32 5.04 -6.08
C LEU A 30 -0.08 5.21 -6.71
N ASP A 31 -0.14 5.44 -8.03
CA ASP A 31 -1.39 5.54 -8.76
C ASP A 31 -2.15 4.21 -8.81
N LEU A 32 -1.45 3.08 -9.01
CA LEU A 32 -2.05 1.74 -8.94
C LEU A 32 -2.63 1.47 -7.54
N LEU A 33 -1.87 1.76 -6.48
CA LEU A 33 -2.33 1.58 -5.11
C LEU A 33 -3.53 2.48 -4.77
N ARG A 34 -3.60 3.69 -5.34
CA ARG A 34 -4.76 4.60 -5.22
C ARG A 34 -5.96 4.08 -5.99
N ALA A 35 -5.77 3.61 -7.23
CA ALA A 35 -6.83 3.04 -8.06
C ALA A 35 -7.50 1.84 -7.38
N ASP A 36 -6.70 1.00 -6.72
CA ASP A 36 -7.15 -0.14 -5.92
C ASP A 36 -7.63 0.22 -4.51
N ARG A 37 -7.66 1.52 -4.17
CA ARG A 37 -8.08 2.05 -2.85
C ARG A 37 -7.29 1.44 -1.67
N LEU A 38 -6.03 1.06 -1.89
CA LEU A 38 -5.13 0.55 -0.86
C LEU A 38 -4.44 1.67 -0.09
N VAL A 39 -4.28 2.82 -0.74
CA VAL A 39 -3.78 4.06 -0.14
C VAL A 39 -4.67 5.24 -0.53
N MET A 40 -4.63 6.32 0.25
CA MET A 40 -5.38 7.55 0.00
C MET A 40 -4.62 8.78 0.50
N GLY A 41 -5.14 9.96 0.16
CA GLY A 41 -4.53 11.25 0.52
C GLY A 41 -3.77 11.88 -0.65
N SER A 42 -3.00 12.91 -0.35
CA SER A 42 -2.17 13.63 -1.32
C SER A 42 -0.77 13.03 -1.40
N PRO A 43 0.00 13.32 -2.47
CA PRO A 43 1.40 12.87 -2.58
C PRO A 43 2.26 13.34 -1.40
N SER A 44 1.98 14.56 -0.90
CA SER A 44 2.63 15.14 0.28
C SER A 44 2.26 14.46 1.60
N LYS A 45 1.16 13.70 1.65
CA LYS A 45 0.70 13.01 2.85
C LYS A 45 -0.23 11.85 2.47
N THR A 46 0.39 10.69 2.23
CA THR A 46 -0.31 9.46 1.87
C THR A 46 -0.57 8.62 3.12
N HIS A 47 -1.72 7.95 3.14
CA HIS A 47 -2.18 7.07 4.22
C HIS A 47 -2.54 5.70 3.64
N ILE A 48 -2.23 4.63 4.38
CA ILE A 48 -2.78 3.30 4.06
C ILE A 48 -4.25 3.23 4.48
N THR A 49 -5.10 2.65 3.62
CA THR A 49 -6.53 2.45 3.93
C THR A 49 -6.77 1.17 4.73
N ALA A 50 -8.00 0.95 5.19
CA ALA A 50 -8.38 -0.33 5.80
C ALA A 50 -8.19 -1.51 4.83
N SER A 51 -8.50 -1.32 3.54
CA SER A 51 -8.30 -2.33 2.49
C SER A 51 -6.81 -2.63 2.30
N GLY A 52 -5.95 -1.60 2.27
CA GLY A 52 -4.50 -1.76 2.20
C GLY A 52 -3.94 -2.56 3.38
N LYS A 53 -4.37 -2.22 4.60
CA LYS A 53 -3.97 -2.97 5.81
C LYS A 53 -4.42 -4.43 5.77
N ARG A 54 -5.66 -4.69 5.35
CA ARG A 54 -6.19 -6.05 5.24
C ARG A 54 -5.41 -6.87 4.21
N LEU A 55 -5.13 -6.30 3.05
CA LEU A 55 -4.39 -6.99 1.99
C LEU A 55 -2.95 -7.29 2.42
N LEU A 56 -2.28 -6.32 3.07
CA LEU A 56 -0.95 -6.53 3.63
C LEU A 56 -0.92 -7.65 4.68
N ALA A 57 -1.89 -7.68 5.60
CA ALA A 57 -1.99 -8.74 6.60
C ALA A 57 -2.23 -10.14 5.98
N GLN A 58 -3.05 -10.21 4.92
CA GLN A 58 -3.26 -11.47 4.19
C GLN A 58 -1.99 -11.93 3.47
N TYR A 59 -1.24 -11.00 2.89
CA TYR A 59 0.05 -11.29 2.26
C TYR A 59 1.07 -11.82 3.28
N GLU A 60 1.11 -11.25 4.49
CA GLU A 60 1.98 -11.71 5.57
C GLU A 60 1.61 -13.12 6.04
N ALA A 61 0.33 -13.38 6.29
CA ALA A 61 -0.14 -14.69 6.73
C ALA A 61 0.04 -15.81 5.69
N ALA A 62 0.11 -15.48 4.39
CA ALA A 62 0.35 -16.45 3.33
C ALA A 62 1.83 -16.86 3.19
N ARG A 63 2.74 -16.18 3.90
CA ARG A 63 4.20 -16.43 3.87
C ARG A 63 4.73 -17.12 5.13
N ASP A 64 3.88 -17.29 6.14
CA ASP A 64 4.10 -18.14 7.33
C ASP A 64 3.69 -19.59 7.04
#